data_AF-A0A3S3PIM6-F1
#
_entry.id   AF-A0A3S3PIM6-F1
#
_cell.length_a   1.000
_cell.length_b   1.000
_cell.length_c   1.000
_cell.angle_alpha   90.00
_cell.angle_beta   90.00
_cell.angle_gamma   90.00
#
_symmetry.space_group_name_H-M   'P 1'
#
loop_
_entity.id
_entity.type
_entity.pdbx_description
1 polymer ?
#
loop_
_entity_poly.entity_id
_entity_poly.type
_entity_poly.pdbx_seq_one_letter_code
_entity_poly.pdbx_strand_id
1 'polypeptide(L)'
;MSGVWVFRNGVIRLVENPASESDSNARRKVLVHQPTDEVITSYASLDRKLTALGWERYYDNPDLIQYHKRSSVDLISLPRDFNSLKSFHLYDIVNPANESDSNARRKVLVHQPTDEVITSYASLERKLTALGWERYYDNPDLIQYHKRSSVDLISLPRDFNSLKSFHLYDIVVKSHSVFEVRDI
;
A
#
# COMPACT_ATOMS: atom_id res chain seq x y z
N MET A 1 -3.60 7.58 16.53
CA MET A 1 -2.53 6.58 16.76
C MET A 1 -1.30 6.96 15.94
N SER A 2 -0.36 7.71 16.52
CA SER A 2 0.93 8.05 15.89
C SER A 2 1.99 7.04 16.34
N GLY A 3 2.07 5.91 15.63
CA GLY A 3 3.08 4.89 15.88
C GLY A 3 4.41 5.27 15.23
N VAL A 4 5.49 5.21 16.01
CA VAL A 4 6.87 5.33 15.53
C VAL A 4 7.30 3.94 15.05
N TRP A 5 7.74 3.83 13.80
CA TRP A 5 8.24 2.58 13.21
C TRP A 5 9.75 2.68 13.02
N VAL A 6 10.50 1.72 13.55
CA VAL A 6 11.97 1.72 13.58
C VAL A 6 12.48 0.44 12.95
N PHE A 7 13.23 0.47 11.83
CA PHE A 7 14.15 -0.63 11.45
C PHE A 7 15.34 -0.17 10.58
N ARG A 8 16.43 -0.95 10.67
CA ARG A 8 17.78 -0.65 10.13
C ARG A 8 17.80 -0.63 8.59
N ASN A 9 18.55 0.32 8.02
CA ASN A 9 18.78 0.66 6.59
C ASN A 9 18.00 1.85 6.05
N GLY A 10 16.97 2.32 6.76
CA GLY A 10 16.29 3.56 6.45
C GLY A 10 14.79 3.37 6.28
N VAL A 11 14.04 4.27 6.89
CA VAL A 11 12.59 4.17 7.03
C VAL A 11 11.99 5.44 6.45
N ILE A 12 10.99 5.28 5.61
CA ILE A 12 10.11 6.38 5.23
C ILE A 12 8.91 6.30 6.18
N ARG A 13 8.70 7.32 7.02
CA ARG A 13 7.55 7.37 7.92
C ARG A 13 6.61 8.52 7.54
N LEU A 14 5.34 8.32 7.87
CA LEU A 14 4.31 9.34 7.76
C LEU A 14 4.28 10.19 9.04
N VAL A 15 4.54 11.49 8.93
CA VAL A 15 4.54 12.43 10.06
C VAL A 15 3.49 13.53 9.82
N GLU A 16 2.81 13.97 10.88
CA GLU A 16 1.94 15.14 10.82
C GLU A 16 2.79 16.41 10.83
N ASN A 17 2.58 17.31 9.87
CA ASN A 17 3.28 18.59 9.86
C ASN A 17 2.67 19.54 10.90
N PRO A 18 3.41 19.99 11.94
CA PRO A 18 2.91 20.93 12.93
C PRO A 18 2.80 22.37 12.41
N ALA A 19 3.40 22.70 11.27
CA ALA A 19 3.49 24.09 10.76
C ALA A 19 2.20 24.62 10.09
N SER A 20 1.06 23.94 10.22
CA SER A 20 -0.24 24.39 9.67
C SER A 20 -1.30 24.44 10.76
N GLU A 21 -1.12 25.31 11.75
CA GLU A 21 -2.12 25.56 12.81
C GLU A 21 -3.29 26.47 12.38
N SER A 22 -3.41 26.82 11.09
CA SER A 22 -4.38 27.85 10.64
C SER A 22 -5.51 27.36 9.74
N ASP A 23 -5.68 26.06 9.52
CA ASP A 23 -6.87 25.58 8.82
C ASP A 23 -7.25 24.17 9.26
N SER A 24 -8.42 24.02 9.85
CA SER A 24 -8.94 22.77 10.44
C SER A 24 -9.26 21.70 9.40
N ASN A 25 -8.88 21.89 8.13
CA ASN A 25 -9.15 20.95 7.04
C ASN A 25 -7.94 20.39 6.29
N ALA A 26 -6.69 20.68 6.69
CA ALA A 26 -5.53 20.05 6.04
C ALA A 26 -4.32 19.86 6.97
N ARG A 27 -4.41 18.90 7.91
CA ARG A 27 -3.21 18.28 8.51
C ARG A 27 -2.43 17.56 7.40
N ARG A 28 -1.53 18.26 6.71
CA ARG A 28 -0.72 17.66 5.64
C ARG A 28 0.25 16.68 6.27
N LYS A 29 0.06 15.41 5.94
CA LYS A 29 0.99 14.35 6.32
C LYS A 29 2.16 14.37 5.34
N VAL A 30 3.38 14.34 5.85
CA VAL A 30 4.62 14.38 5.06
C VAL A 30 5.37 13.06 5.18
N LEU A 31 6.03 12.67 4.10
CA LEU A 31 6.98 11.56 4.11
C LEU A 31 8.33 12.05 4.59
N VAL A 32 8.87 11.41 5.62
CA VAL A 32 10.19 11.75 6.17
C VAL A 32 11.09 10.53 6.12
N HIS A 33 12.29 10.68 5.54
CA HIS A 33 13.32 9.66 5.57
C HIS A 33 14.08 9.71 6.90
N GLN A 34 13.80 8.77 7.79
CA GLN A 34 14.27 8.80 9.18
C GLN A 34 15.79 8.92 9.35
N PRO A 35 16.66 8.19 8.61
CA PRO A 35 18.11 8.31 8.81
C PRO A 35 18.67 9.70 8.54
N THR A 36 18.02 10.48 7.66
CA THR A 36 18.51 11.81 7.26
C THR A 36 17.58 12.94 7.70
N ASP A 37 16.47 12.61 8.37
CA ASP A 37 15.34 13.50 8.70
C ASP A 37 14.86 14.36 7.51
N GLU A 38 15.06 13.86 6.29
CA GLU A 38 14.78 14.62 5.06
C GLU A 38 13.32 14.45 4.68
N VAL A 39 12.62 15.57 4.45
CA VAL A 39 11.26 15.56 3.92
C VAL A 39 11.28 15.22 2.43
N ILE A 40 10.57 14.16 2.05
CA ILE A 40 10.41 13.76 0.66
C ILE A 40 9.35 14.64 0.01
N THR A 41 9.79 15.52 -0.88
CA THR A 41 8.95 16.49 -1.59
C THR A 41 8.75 16.16 -3.07
N SER A 42 9.38 15.10 -3.59
CA SER A 42 9.27 14.72 -5.00
C SER A 42 9.55 13.23 -5.22
N TYR A 43 9.12 12.71 -6.38
CA TYR A 43 9.51 11.35 -6.78
C TYR A 43 11.01 11.20 -7.04
N ALA A 44 11.72 12.27 -7.42
CA ALA A 44 13.17 12.19 -7.61
C ALA A 44 13.92 11.96 -6.30
N SER A 45 13.48 12.59 -5.20
CA SER A 45 14.06 12.33 -3.87
C SER A 45 13.61 10.97 -3.32
N LEU A 46 12.35 10.59 -3.51
CA LEU A 46 11.85 9.27 -3.12
C LEU A 46 12.61 8.13 -3.80
N ASP A 47 12.80 8.23 -5.11
CA ASP A 47 13.48 7.24 -5.96
C ASP A 47 14.89 6.94 -5.46
N ARG A 48 15.69 7.99 -5.23
CA ARG A 48 17.06 7.84 -4.70
C ARG A 48 17.08 7.07 -3.38
N LYS A 49 16.13 7.33 -2.48
CA LYS A 49 16.04 6.62 -1.19
C LYS A 49 15.60 5.17 -1.38
N LEU A 50 14.55 4.93 -2.18
CA LEU A 50 14.04 3.58 -2.45
C LEU A 50 15.10 2.71 -3.14
N THR A 51 15.81 3.24 -4.14
CA THR A 51 16.89 2.52 -4.82
C THR A 51 18.06 2.21 -3.89
N ALA A 52 18.43 3.13 -2.98
CA ALA A 52 19.44 2.85 -1.95
C ALA A 52 19.02 1.72 -0.99
N LEU A 53 17.71 1.50 -0.82
CA LEU A 53 17.13 0.41 -0.03
C LEU A 53 16.94 -0.90 -0.85
N GLY A 54 17.37 -0.93 -2.10
CA GLY A 54 17.27 -2.09 -2.99
C GLY A 54 15.92 -2.23 -3.71
N TRP A 55 15.12 -1.17 -3.76
CA TRP A 55 13.93 -1.13 -4.60
C TRP A 55 14.28 -0.73 -6.02
N GLU A 56 13.66 -1.38 -6.98
CA GLU A 56 13.83 -1.13 -8.40
C GLU A 56 12.53 -0.60 -8.98
N ARG A 57 12.62 0.31 -9.95
CA ARG A 57 11.44 0.80 -10.66
C ARG A 57 10.92 -0.25 -11.63
N TYR A 58 9.62 -0.41 -11.59
CA TYR A 58 8.86 -1.27 -12.50
C TYR A 58 7.93 -0.37 -13.33
N TYR A 59 8.08 -0.41 -14.65
CA TYR A 59 7.41 0.51 -15.57
C TYR A 59 6.40 -0.25 -16.45
N ASP A 60 5.29 -0.67 -15.85
CA ASP A 60 4.25 -1.38 -16.59
C ASP A 60 3.07 -0.47 -16.94
N ASN A 61 2.58 0.31 -15.97
CA ASN A 61 1.44 1.18 -16.18
C ASN A 61 1.89 2.65 -16.33
N PRO A 62 1.57 3.33 -17.44
CA PRO A 62 1.97 4.71 -17.67
C PRO A 62 1.33 5.70 -16.69
N ASP A 63 0.28 5.34 -15.96
CA ASP A 63 -0.40 6.21 -14.99
C ASP A 63 0.12 6.03 -13.56
N LEU A 64 1.02 5.05 -13.35
CA LEU A 64 1.57 4.71 -12.05
C LEU A 64 3.10 4.77 -12.06
N ILE A 65 3.66 5.01 -10.88
CA ILE A 65 5.07 4.76 -10.58
C ILE A 65 5.08 3.59 -9.61
N GLN A 66 5.67 2.48 -10.05
CA GLN A 66 5.77 1.27 -9.25
C GLN A 66 7.21 0.96 -8.88
N TYR A 67 7.38 0.42 -7.68
CA TYR A 67 8.65 -0.12 -7.21
C TYR A 67 8.46 -1.54 -6.75
N HIS A 68 9.41 -2.41 -7.10
CA HIS A 68 9.46 -3.79 -6.65
C HIS A 68 10.81 -4.08 -5.99
N LYS A 69 10.87 -5.13 -5.18
CA LYS A 69 12.11 -5.60 -4.59
C LYS A 69 12.36 -7.03 -5.03
N ARG A 70 13.45 -7.31 -5.75
CA ARG A 70 13.71 -8.67 -6.30
C ARG A 70 13.73 -9.79 -5.25
N SER A 71 14.03 -9.44 -3.99
CA SER A 71 14.09 -10.38 -2.88
C SER A 71 12.72 -10.68 -2.27
N SER A 72 11.64 -10.03 -2.70
CA SER A 72 10.30 -10.22 -2.15
C SER A 72 9.21 -9.97 -3.20
N VAL A 73 7.97 -10.31 -2.84
CA VAL A 73 6.78 -9.98 -3.64
C VAL A 73 6.25 -8.58 -3.33
N ASP A 74 7.03 -7.76 -2.62
CA ASP A 74 6.57 -6.45 -2.18
C ASP A 74 6.54 -5.47 -3.37
N LEU A 75 5.44 -4.72 -3.44
CA LEU A 75 5.22 -3.71 -4.47
C LEU A 75 4.74 -2.42 -3.83
N ILE A 76 5.34 -1.31 -4.24
CA ILE A 76 4.86 0.04 -3.94
C ILE A 76 4.21 0.58 -5.20
N SER A 77 2.96 1.07 -5.11
CA SER A 77 2.25 1.67 -6.25
C SER A 77 1.83 3.09 -5.93
N LEU A 78 2.44 4.04 -6.63
CA LEU A 78 2.24 5.47 -6.43
C LEU A 78 1.63 6.10 -7.69
N PRO A 79 0.80 7.13 -7.57
CA PRO A 79 0.22 7.77 -8.74
C PRO A 79 1.28 8.60 -9.46
N ARG A 80 1.20 8.74 -10.79
CA ARG A 80 2.24 9.44 -11.55
C ARG A 80 2.44 10.91 -11.17
N ASP A 81 1.36 11.60 -10.81
CA ASP A 81 1.45 12.96 -10.27
C ASP A 81 1.70 12.92 -8.76
N PHE A 82 2.79 13.51 -8.31
CA PHE A 82 3.14 13.58 -6.88
C PHE A 82 2.09 14.33 -6.06
N ASN A 83 1.38 15.29 -6.65
CA ASN A 83 0.32 16.02 -5.93
C ASN A 83 -0.94 15.17 -5.70
N SER A 84 -1.10 14.09 -6.46
CA SER A 84 -2.18 13.13 -6.27
C SER A 84 -1.85 12.07 -5.21
N LEU A 85 -0.64 12.12 -4.64
CA LEU A 85 -0.20 11.22 -3.58
C LEU A 85 -1.02 11.44 -2.30
N LYS A 86 -2.01 10.58 -2.10
CA LYS A 86 -2.84 10.52 -0.89
C LYS A 86 -2.18 9.71 0.22
N SER A 87 -2.66 9.91 1.45
CA SER A 87 -2.14 9.23 2.65
C SER A 87 -2.13 7.71 2.56
N PHE A 88 -3.01 7.11 1.75
CA PHE A 88 -3.04 5.65 1.65
C PHE A 88 -1.90 5.06 0.81
N HIS A 89 -1.49 5.74 -0.27
CA HIS A 89 -0.29 5.36 -1.03
C HIS A 89 0.98 5.42 -0.17
N LEU A 90 0.96 6.22 0.89
CA LEU A 90 2.07 6.32 1.83
C LEU A 90 2.20 5.06 2.70
N TYR A 91 1.09 4.36 2.97
CA TYR A 91 1.13 3.07 3.66
C TYR A 91 1.86 2.01 2.83
N ASP A 92 1.68 2.03 1.51
CA ASP A 92 2.39 1.13 0.60
C ASP A 92 3.92 1.35 0.65
N ILE A 93 4.40 2.55 1.00
CA ILE A 93 5.84 2.82 1.15
C ILE A 93 6.37 2.37 2.51
N VAL A 94 5.58 2.57 3.58
CA VAL A 94 6.02 2.29 4.95
C VAL A 94 5.94 0.80 5.29
N ASN A 95 4.92 0.10 4.79
CA ASN A 95 4.62 -1.29 5.17
C ASN A 95 5.51 -2.39 4.60
N PRO A 96 6.06 -2.33 3.37
CA PRO A 96 6.82 -3.47 2.81
C PRO A 96 8.15 -3.70 3.55
N ALA A 97 8.58 -2.78 4.42
CA ALA A 97 9.74 -2.96 5.29
C ALA A 97 9.45 -3.79 6.56
N ASN A 98 8.19 -4.14 6.84
CA ASN A 98 7.78 -4.82 8.08
C ASN A 98 7.53 -6.32 7.83
N GLU A 99 8.59 -7.12 7.84
CA GLU A 99 8.48 -8.59 7.68
C GLU A 99 8.19 -9.35 8.99
N SER A 100 7.92 -8.66 10.10
CA SER A 100 7.75 -9.30 11.40
C SER A 100 6.48 -8.82 12.11
N ASP A 101 5.32 -9.25 11.62
CA ASP A 101 4.09 -9.26 12.43
C ASP A 101 3.93 -10.63 13.09
N SER A 102 4.85 -10.95 13.99
CA SER A 102 4.85 -12.21 14.74
C SER A 102 3.89 -12.21 15.95
N ASN A 103 3.00 -11.22 16.05
CA ASN A 103 2.09 -11.10 17.20
C ASN A 103 0.69 -10.52 16.91
N ALA A 104 0.30 -10.34 15.65
CA ALA A 104 -1.10 -10.06 15.34
C ALA A 104 -1.91 -11.36 15.35
N ARG A 105 -3.01 -11.36 16.11
CA ARG A 105 -4.10 -12.34 15.96
C ARG A 105 -4.37 -12.56 14.47
N ARG A 106 -4.62 -13.80 14.04
CA ARG A 106 -4.87 -14.10 12.63
C ARG A 106 -5.95 -13.16 12.12
N LYS A 107 -5.62 -12.33 11.13
CA LYS A 107 -6.55 -11.37 10.55
C LYS A 107 -7.24 -11.99 9.35
N VAL A 108 -8.53 -11.72 9.20
CA VAL A 108 -9.33 -12.12 8.05
C VAL A 108 -9.95 -10.92 7.39
N LEU A 109 -10.11 -11.00 6.07
CA LEU A 109 -10.86 -10.04 5.29
C LEU A 109 -12.32 -10.48 5.25
N VAL A 110 -13.23 -9.58 5.58
CA VAL A 110 -14.68 -9.82 5.59
C VAL A 110 -15.34 -8.85 4.63
N HIS A 111 -16.24 -9.35 3.79
CA HIS A 111 -17.08 -8.53 2.93
C HIS A 111 -18.29 -8.02 3.73
N GLN A 112 -18.33 -6.72 4.04
CA GLN A 112 -19.30 -6.15 4.99
C GLN A 112 -20.77 -6.38 4.56
N PRO A 113 -21.17 -6.18 3.30
CA PRO A 113 -22.58 -6.34 2.92
C PRO A 113 -23.14 -7.77 3.09
N THR A 114 -22.29 -8.80 3.11
CA THR A 114 -22.73 -10.20 3.21
C THR A 114 -22.18 -10.93 4.44
N ASP A 115 -21.40 -10.23 5.26
CA ASP A 115 -20.63 -10.78 6.39
C ASP A 115 -19.78 -12.03 6.03
N GLU A 116 -19.38 -12.13 4.75
CA GLU A 116 -18.68 -13.29 4.21
C GLU A 116 -17.19 -13.16 4.47
N VAL A 117 -16.59 -14.15 5.14
CA VAL A 117 -15.13 -14.25 5.29
C VAL A 117 -14.52 -14.66 3.95
N ILE A 118 -13.58 -13.86 3.45
CA ILE A 118 -12.86 -14.13 2.22
C ILE A 118 -11.76 -15.15 2.51
N THR A 119 -11.91 -16.34 1.92
CA THR A 119 -11.01 -17.48 2.13
C THR A 119 -10.25 -17.90 0.87
N SER A 120 -10.47 -17.23 -0.27
CA SER A 120 -9.79 -17.55 -1.54
C SER A 120 -9.76 -16.35 -2.49
N TYR A 121 -8.86 -16.38 -3.48
CA TYR A 121 -8.87 -15.39 -4.55
C TYR A 121 -10.13 -15.46 -5.40
N ALA A 122 -10.72 -16.64 -5.61
CA ALA A 122 -11.96 -16.78 -6.37
C ALA A 122 -13.16 -16.09 -5.69
N SER A 123 -13.21 -16.05 -4.34
CA SER A 123 -14.22 -15.27 -3.63
C SER A 123 -13.90 -13.78 -3.64
N LEU A 124 -12.63 -13.40 -3.43
CA LEU A 124 -12.19 -12.01 -3.49
C LEU A 124 -12.45 -11.37 -4.85
N GLU A 125 -12.05 -12.04 -5.93
CA GLU A 125 -12.17 -11.57 -7.32
C GLU A 125 -13.62 -11.31 -7.68
N ARG A 126 -14.55 -12.22 -7.35
CA ARG A 126 -15.99 -11.99 -7.58
C ARG A 126 -16.49 -10.69 -6.93
N LYS A 127 -16.05 -10.40 -5.70
CA LYS A 127 -16.45 -9.18 -4.99
C LYS A 127 -15.78 -7.94 -5.60
N LEU A 128 -14.48 -8.02 -5.92
CA LEU A 128 -13.74 -6.92 -6.53
C LEU A 128 -14.30 -6.58 -7.93
N THR A 129 -14.59 -7.57 -8.77
CA THR A 129 -15.20 -7.35 -10.09
C THR A 129 -16.57 -6.70 -10.00
N ALA A 130 -17.39 -7.07 -9.01
CA ALA A 130 -18.66 -6.39 -8.76
C ALA A 130 -18.50 -4.89 -8.39
N LEU A 131 -17.32 -4.50 -7.87
CA LEU A 131 -16.95 -3.11 -7.56
C LEU A 131 -16.23 -2.41 -8.72
N GLY A 132 -16.14 -3.06 -9.89
CA GLY A 132 -15.49 -2.53 -11.09
C GLY A 132 -13.98 -2.71 -11.14
N TRP A 133 -13.40 -3.59 -10.33
CA TRP A 133 -11.99 -3.96 -10.44
C TRP A 133 -11.78 -5.02 -11.51
N GLU A 134 -10.68 -4.91 -12.24
CA GLU A 134 -10.30 -5.80 -13.32
C GLU A 134 -8.93 -6.41 -13.05
N ARG A 135 -8.77 -7.67 -13.46
CA ARG A 135 -7.51 -8.40 -13.32
C ARG A 135 -6.43 -7.79 -14.21
N TYR A 136 -5.24 -7.63 -13.64
CA TYR A 136 -4.04 -7.15 -14.34
C TYR A 136 -2.99 -8.27 -14.31
N TYR A 137 -2.50 -8.69 -15.47
CA TYR A 137 -1.75 -9.96 -15.64
C TYR A 137 -0.26 -9.80 -15.94
N ASP A 138 0.29 -8.60 -15.79
CA ASP A 138 1.63 -8.32 -16.32
C ASP A 138 2.77 -8.96 -15.51
N ASN A 139 2.59 -9.15 -14.20
CA ASN A 139 3.58 -9.79 -13.35
C ASN A 139 3.17 -11.24 -12.99
N PRO A 140 3.94 -12.27 -13.38
CA PRO A 140 3.61 -13.67 -13.12
C PRO A 140 3.67 -14.06 -11.64
N ASP A 141 4.41 -13.30 -10.83
CA ASP A 141 4.63 -13.56 -9.41
C ASP A 141 3.55 -12.91 -8.53
N LEU A 142 2.72 -12.04 -9.10
CA LEU A 142 1.71 -11.26 -8.38
C LEU A 142 0.30 -11.46 -8.92
N ILE A 143 -0.65 -11.13 -8.06
CA ILE A 143 -2.06 -11.03 -8.33
C ILE A 143 -2.43 -9.56 -8.21
N GLN A 144 -2.54 -8.87 -9.35
CA GLN A 144 -2.90 -7.46 -9.40
C GLN A 144 -4.35 -7.21 -9.88
N TYR A 145 -4.98 -6.19 -9.30
CA TYR A 145 -6.28 -5.68 -9.73
C TYR A 145 -6.20 -4.17 -9.91
N HIS A 146 -6.69 -3.68 -11.03
CA HIS A 146 -6.75 -2.25 -11.35
C HIS A 146 -8.20 -1.81 -11.53
N LYS A 147 -8.46 -0.51 -11.39
CA LYS A 147 -9.77 0.07 -11.62
C LYS A 147 -9.67 1.14 -12.70
N ARG A 148 -10.32 0.96 -13.86
CA ARG A 148 -10.18 1.91 -14.99
C ARG A 148 -10.57 3.35 -14.66
N SER A 149 -11.42 3.55 -13.65
CA SER A 149 -11.87 4.87 -13.21
C SER A 149 -10.91 5.54 -12.21
N SER A 150 -9.81 4.90 -11.80
CA SER A 150 -8.84 5.48 -10.87
C SER A 150 -7.42 4.95 -11.11
N VAL A 151 -6.46 5.55 -10.42
CA VAL A 151 -5.06 5.10 -10.38
C VAL A 151 -4.83 4.04 -9.30
N ASP A 152 -5.90 3.41 -8.80
CA ASP A 152 -5.76 2.45 -7.71
C ASP A 152 -5.37 1.08 -8.26
N LEU A 153 -4.39 0.47 -7.59
CA LEU A 153 -3.90 -0.87 -7.90
C LEU A 153 -3.79 -1.65 -6.60
N ILE A 154 -4.46 -2.79 -6.52
CA ILE A 154 -4.29 -3.76 -5.43
C ILE A 154 -3.31 -4.81 -5.93
N SER A 155 -2.23 -5.05 -5.18
CA SER A 155 -1.22 -6.08 -5.52
C SER A 155 -1.11 -7.08 -4.39
N LEU A 156 -1.34 -8.36 -4.72
CA LEU A 156 -1.43 -9.47 -3.78
C LEU A 156 -0.45 -10.57 -4.20
N PRO A 157 0.05 -11.39 -3.27
CA PRO A 157 0.92 -12.51 -3.60
C PRO A 157 0.14 -13.64 -4.27
N ARG A 158 0.82 -14.51 -5.02
CA ARG A 158 0.12 -15.57 -5.77
C ARG A 158 -0.59 -16.61 -4.91
N ASP A 159 -0.03 -16.93 -3.75
CA ASP A 159 -0.64 -17.82 -2.78
C ASP A 159 -1.52 -17.02 -1.80
N PHE A 160 -2.79 -17.40 -1.68
CA PHE A 160 -3.72 -16.73 -0.76
C PHE A 160 -3.26 -16.84 0.70
N ASN A 161 -2.60 -17.93 1.07
CA ASN A 161 -2.10 -18.13 2.44
C ASN A 161 -0.90 -17.24 2.77
N SER A 162 -0.30 -16.62 1.76
CA SER A 162 0.79 -15.65 1.95
C SER A 162 0.28 -14.21 2.14
N LEU A 163 -1.05 -14.00 2.15
CA LEU A 163 -1.63 -12.71 2.50
C LEU A 163 -1.26 -12.32 3.93
N LYS A 164 -0.58 -11.17 4.02
CA LYS A 164 -0.23 -10.50 5.29
C LYS A 164 -1.24 -9.38 5.59
N SER A 165 -1.29 -8.94 6.85
CA SER A 165 -2.18 -7.87 7.34
C SER A 165 -2.21 -6.63 6.42
N PHE A 166 -1.05 -6.19 5.92
CA PHE A 166 -0.98 -5.00 5.06
C PHE A 166 -1.72 -5.18 3.72
N HIS A 167 -1.70 -6.38 3.12
CA HIS A 167 -2.45 -6.67 1.90
C HIS A 167 -3.96 -6.55 2.14
N LEU A 168 -4.42 -7.02 3.31
CA LEU A 168 -5.83 -6.94 3.69
C LEU A 168 -6.26 -5.47 3.86
N TYR A 169 -5.45 -4.68 4.55
CA TYR A 169 -5.72 -3.25 4.72
C TYR A 169 -5.66 -2.48 3.40
N ASP A 170 -4.75 -2.84 2.49
CA ASP A 170 -4.69 -2.22 1.17
C ASP A 170 -6.01 -2.41 0.40
N ILE A 171 -6.55 -3.63 0.42
CA ILE A 171 -7.87 -3.92 -0.15
C ILE A 171 -8.95 -3.06 0.50
N VAL A 172 -9.03 -3.01 1.84
CA VAL A 172 -10.05 -2.23 2.56
C VAL A 172 -10.00 -0.75 2.18
N VAL A 173 -8.80 -0.17 2.12
CA VAL A 173 -8.63 1.26 1.85
C VAL A 173 -8.97 1.58 0.39
N LYS A 174 -8.52 0.76 -0.57
CA LYS A 174 -8.78 0.98 -2.00
C LYS A 174 -10.22 0.66 -2.41
N SER A 175 -10.94 -0.14 -1.63
CA SER A 175 -12.34 -0.53 -1.90
C SER A 175 -13.39 0.29 -1.15
N HIS A 176 -13.04 1.46 -0.61
CA HIS A 176 -13.96 2.35 0.12
C HIS A 176 -14.73 1.65 1.25
N SER A 177 -14.06 0.79 2.02
CA SER A 177 -14.65 0.11 3.17
C SER A 177 -15.79 -0.87 2.84
N VAL A 178 -15.88 -1.39 1.61
CA VAL A 178 -16.77 -2.54 1.33
C VAL A 178 -16.27 -3.81 2.04
N PHE A 179 -14.98 -3.84 2.36
CA PHE A 179 -14.36 -4.89 3.16
C PHE A 179 -13.96 -4.37 4.55
N GLU A 180 -13.76 -5.29 5.47
CA GLU A 180 -13.28 -5.06 6.83
C GLU A 180 -12.19 -6.08 7.17
N VAL A 181 -11.19 -5.68 7.96
CA VAL A 181 -10.23 -6.63 8.54
C VAL A 181 -10.66 -6.93 9.97
N ARG A 182 -10.94 -8.20 10.28
CA ARG A 182 -11.29 -8.69 11.62
C ARG A 182 -10.22 -9.60 12.19
N ASP A 183 -10.09 -9.62 13.51
CA ASP A 183 -9.30 -10.63 14.21
C ASP A 183 -10.11 -11.93 14.33
N ILE A 184 -9.45 -13.08 14.16
CA ILE A 184 -9.97 -14.42 14.52
C ILE A 184 -9.74 -14.68 16.00
#